data_AF-A0A7W0MGE8-F1
#
_entry.id   AF-A0A7W0MGE8-F1
#
_cell.length_a   1.000
_cell.length_b   1.000
_cell.length_c   1.000
_cell.angle_alpha   90.00
_cell.angle_beta   90.00
_cell.angle_gamma   90.00
#
_symmetry.space_group_name_H-M   'P 1'
#
loop_
_entity.id
_entity.type
_entity.pdbx_description
1 polymer ?
#
loop_
_entity_poly.entity_id
_entity_poly.type
_entity_poly.pdbx_seq_one_letter_code
_entity_poly.pdbx_strand_id
1 'polypeptide(L)'
;MSVPVVAQEFVNLEERTSLDNYNFNHFRTAHLLQDAKRTISKQGIEPGALAPDFELLRADGQGSLRLSELRGWPVVVHFGSLS
;
A
#
# COMPACT_ATOMS: atom_id res chain seq x y z
N MET A 1 22.98 4.93 -2.47
CA MET A 1 21.54 4.91 -2.12
C MET A 1 21.19 3.47 -1.78
N SER A 2 20.86 3.18 -0.52
CA SER A 2 20.48 1.85 -0.04
C SER A 2 18.99 1.63 -0.27
N VAL A 3 18.63 0.51 -0.91
CA VAL A 3 17.25 0.08 -1.08
C VAL A 3 16.71 -0.29 0.31
N PRO A 4 15.54 0.21 0.75
CA PRO A 4 15.00 -0.11 2.05
C PRO A 4 14.64 -1.60 2.14
N VAL A 5 14.88 -2.20 3.31
CA VAL A 5 14.72 -3.64 3.60
C VAL A 5 13.34 -4.17 3.16
N VAL A 6 12.29 -3.37 3.32
CA VAL A 6 10.92 -3.74 2.93
C VAL A 6 10.73 -3.81 1.40
N ALA A 7 11.40 -2.94 0.64
CA ALA A 7 11.40 -3.06 -0.82
C ALA A 7 12.14 -4.33 -1.27
N GLN A 8 13.18 -4.72 -0.53
CA GLN A 8 13.88 -6.00 -0.73
C GLN A 8 12.97 -7.19 -0.37
N GLU A 9 12.24 -7.13 0.73
CA GLU A 9 11.29 -8.16 1.17
C GLU A 9 10.11 -8.31 0.22
N PHE A 10 9.58 -7.20 -0.32
CA PHE A 10 8.52 -7.20 -1.33
C PHE A 10 8.99 -7.81 -2.66
N VAL A 11 10.24 -7.55 -3.05
CA VAL A 11 10.88 -8.25 -4.18
C VAL A 11 11.00 -9.74 -3.88
N ASN A 12 11.24 -10.17 -2.65
CA ASN A 12 11.46 -11.59 -2.33
C ASN A 12 10.18 -12.41 -2.07
N LEU A 13 8.99 -11.83 -2.17
CA LEU A 13 7.73 -12.58 -2.06
C LEU A 13 7.57 -13.56 -3.24
N GLU A 14 7.49 -14.86 -2.96
CA GLU A 14 7.32 -15.92 -3.97
C GLU A 14 6.00 -15.80 -4.74
N GLU A 15 4.94 -15.29 -4.11
CA GLU A 15 3.66 -14.97 -4.76
C GLU A 15 3.44 -13.47 -4.82
N ARG A 16 4.02 -12.82 -5.83
CA ARG A 16 3.69 -11.42 -6.13
C ARG A 16 2.34 -11.36 -6.83
N THR A 17 1.34 -10.77 -6.16
CA THR A 17 0.14 -10.30 -6.86
C THR A 17 0.58 -9.17 -7.79
N SER A 18 0.33 -9.28 -9.11
CA SER A 18 0.73 -8.24 -10.07
C SER A 18 0.15 -6.87 -9.71
N LEU A 19 0.82 -5.79 -10.10
CA LEU A 19 0.32 -4.42 -9.90
C LEU A 19 -1.08 -4.22 -10.52
N ASP A 20 -1.34 -4.87 -11.65
CA ASP A 20 -2.65 -4.88 -12.32
C ASP A 20 -3.76 -5.51 -11.47
N ASN A 21 -3.40 -6.38 -10.52
CA ASN A 21 -4.33 -7.02 -9.57
C ASN A 21 -4.52 -6.24 -8.26
N TYR A 22 -3.81 -5.12 -8.09
CA TYR A 22 -3.93 -4.18 -6.96
C TYR A 22 -4.65 -2.89 -7.36
N ASN A 23 -4.37 -2.36 -8.55
CA ASN A 23 -4.97 -1.12 -9.04
C ASN A 23 -6.19 -1.42 -9.91
N PHE A 24 -7.39 -1.28 -9.34
CA PHE A 24 -8.63 -1.44 -10.10
C PHE A 24 -8.88 -0.21 -10.98
N ASN A 25 -8.84 -0.39 -12.31
CA ASN A 25 -9.24 0.67 -13.25
C ASN A 25 -10.74 1.02 -13.11
N HIS A 26 -11.58 0.09 -12.63
CA HIS A 26 -12.99 0.30 -12.32
C HIS A 26 -13.36 -0.55 -11.10
N PHE A 27 -13.87 0.06 -10.03
CA PHE A 27 -14.35 -0.71 -8.87
C PHE A 27 -15.68 -1.41 -9.21
N ARG A 28 -15.78 -2.73 -8.99
CA ARG A 28 -16.97 -3.55 -9.22
C ARG A 28 -17.20 -4.41 -7.97
N THR A 29 -18.43 -4.87 -7.75
CA THR A 29 -18.78 -5.74 -6.60
C THR A 29 -17.90 -6.99 -6.50
N ALA A 30 -17.39 -7.50 -7.61
CA ALA A 30 -16.44 -8.61 -7.63
C ALA A 30 -15.12 -8.29 -6.90
N HIS A 31 -14.65 -7.04 -6.92
CA HIS A 31 -13.45 -6.60 -6.21
C HIS A 31 -13.65 -6.61 -4.69
N LEU A 32 -14.86 -6.26 -4.22
CA LEU A 32 -15.21 -6.34 -2.81
C LEU A 32 -15.17 -7.78 -2.28
N LEU A 33 -15.66 -8.75 -3.07
CA LEU A 33 -15.56 -10.19 -2.75
C LEU A 33 -14.11 -10.69 -2.75
N GLN A 34 -13.29 -10.21 -3.68
CA GLN A 34 -11.87 -10.56 -3.77
C GLN A 34 -11.08 -10.01 -2.56
N ASP A 35 -11.35 -8.78 -2.16
CA ASP A 35 -10.72 -8.16 -0.99
C ASP A 35 -11.14 -8.86 0.30
N ALA A 36 -12.42 -9.19 0.47
CA ALA A 36 -12.88 -9.97 1.62
C ALA A 36 -12.15 -11.31 1.73
N LYS A 37 -11.96 -12.01 0.59
CA LYS A 37 -11.20 -13.27 0.55
C LYS A 37 -9.74 -13.06 0.94
N ARG A 38 -9.10 -12.01 0.42
CA ARG A 38 -7.69 -11.65 0.73
C ARG A 38 -7.50 -11.32 2.21
N THR A 39 -8.42 -10.55 2.80
CA THR A 39 -8.44 -10.24 4.24
C THR A 39 -8.56 -11.51 5.08
N ILE A 40 -9.47 -12.42 4.73
CA ILE A 40 -9.62 -13.71 5.44
C ILE A 40 -8.35 -14.56 5.31
N SER A 41 -7.71 -14.55 4.14
CA SER A 41 -6.44 -15.26 3.92
C SER A 41 -5.21 -14.52 4.47
N LYS A 42 -5.39 -13.43 5.23
CA LYS A 42 -4.30 -12.61 5.80
C LYS A 42 -3.30 -12.08 4.76
N GLN A 43 -3.76 -11.87 3.53
CA GLN A 43 -2.98 -11.22 2.49
C GLN A 43 -3.14 -9.70 2.64
N GLY A 44 -2.30 -9.09 3.49
CA GLY A 44 -2.32 -7.64 3.76
C GLY A 44 -1.61 -7.25 5.05
N ILE A 45 -1.64 -5.96 5.39
CA ILE A 45 -1.10 -5.44 6.65
C ILE A 45 -2.10 -5.74 7.77
N GLU A 46 -1.68 -6.51 8.78
CA GLU A 46 -2.53 -6.84 9.92
C GLU A 46 -2.65 -5.66 10.92
N PRO A 47 -3.76 -5.57 11.67
CA PRO A 47 -3.87 -4.61 12.76
C PRO A 47 -2.72 -4.75 13.78
N GLY A 48 -2.10 -3.62 14.13
CA GLY A 48 -0.94 -3.59 15.04
C GLY A 48 0.40 -3.87 14.36
N ALA A 49 0.42 -4.35 13.11
CA ALA A 49 1.65 -4.44 12.33
C ALA A 49 2.14 -3.05 11.93
N LEU A 50 3.47 -2.90 11.80
CA LEU A 50 4.06 -1.66 11.30
C LEU A 50 3.66 -1.48 9.82
N ALA A 51 3.05 -0.35 9.51
CA ALA A 51 2.70 -0.02 8.13
C ALA A 51 3.98 0.08 7.26
N PRO A 52 4.04 -0.59 6.08
CA PRO A 52 5.14 -0.49 5.14
C PRO A 52 5.44 0.96 4.78
N ASP A 53 6.72 1.27 4.67
CA ASP A 53 7.13 2.62 4.29
C ASP A 53 6.92 2.83 2.78
N PHE A 54 6.49 4.04 2.43
CA PHE A 54 6.30 4.46 1.05
C PHE A 54 6.58 5.96 0.93
N GLU A 55 6.85 6.39 -0.30
CA GLU A 55 7.13 7.79 -0.62
C GLU A 55 6.21 8.26 -1.75
N LEU A 56 5.54 9.39 -1.53
CA LEU A 56 4.63 10.01 -2.49
C LEU A 56 5.06 11.44 -2.77
N LEU A 57 4.76 11.93 -3.97
CA LEU A 57 4.87 13.35 -4.27
C LEU A 57 3.82 14.13 -3.47
N ARG A 58 4.21 15.29 -2.95
CA ARG A 58 3.28 16.15 -2.24
C ARG A 58 2.35 16.85 -3.21
N ALA A 59 1.09 17.04 -2.81
CA ALA A 59 0.07 17.70 -3.62
C ALA A 59 0.35 19.20 -3.86
N ASP A 60 1.16 19.82 -2.99
CA ASP A 60 1.63 21.20 -3.14
C ASP A 60 2.76 21.34 -4.19
N GLY A 61 3.20 20.23 -4.78
CA GLY A 61 4.32 20.18 -5.73
C GLY A 61 5.69 20.34 -5.08
N GLN A 62 5.77 20.43 -3.74
CA GLN A 62 7.02 20.64 -3.03
C GLN A 62 7.63 19.33 -2.57
N GLY A 63 8.27 18.65 -3.51
CA GLY A 63 9.04 17.44 -3.24
C GLY A 63 8.17 16.24 -2.87
N SER A 64 8.71 15.37 -2.02
CA SER A 64 8.08 14.13 -1.60
C SER A 64 7.82 14.10 -0.09
N LEU A 65 6.98 13.14 0.31
CA LEU A 65 6.68 12.83 1.69
C LEU A 65 6.80 11.32 1.86
N ARG A 66 7.63 10.91 2.81
CA ARG A 66 7.78 9.51 3.20
C ARG A 66 6.94 9.21 4.44
N LEU A 67 6.26 8.05 4.47
CA LEU A 67 5.40 7.68 5.59
C LEU A 67 6.17 7.64 6.93
N SER A 68 7.43 7.20 6.91
CA SER A 68 8.29 7.18 8.10
C SER A 68 8.57 8.55 8.72
N GLU A 69 8.44 9.65 7.98
CA GLU A 69 8.58 11.01 8.52
C GLU A 69 7.41 11.41 9.43
N LEU A 70 6.26 10.73 9.29
CA LEU A 70 5.06 10.98 10.08
C LEU A 70 4.93 10.08 11.31
N ARG A 71 5.96 9.28 11.64
CA ARG A 71 5.92 8.40 12.82
C ARG A 71 5.77 9.22 14.10
N GLY A 72 5.05 8.65 15.06
CA GLY A 72 4.66 9.34 16.31
C GLY A 72 3.36 10.13 16.19
N TRP A 73 2.81 10.28 14.98
CA TRP A 73 1.51 10.91 14.74
C TRP A 73 0.50 9.88 14.23
N PRO A 74 -0.79 9.99 14.61
CA PRO A 74 -1.85 9.24 13.95
C PRO A 74 -1.98 9.67 12.48
N VAL A 75 -1.90 8.71 11.56
CA VAL A 75 -2.00 8.95 10.12
C VAL A 75 -3.13 8.11 9.53
N VAL A 76 -3.96 8.73 8.70
CA VAL A 76 -4.98 8.05 7.90
C VAL A 76 -4.54 8.07 6.43
N VAL A 77 -4.41 6.90 5.81
CA VAL A 77 -4.11 6.77 4.38
C VAL A 77 -5.41 6.50 3.64
N HIS A 78 -5.79 7.43 2.76
CA HIS A 78 -6.99 7.31 1.94
C HIS A 78 -6.59 7.02 0.49
N PHE A 79 -6.99 5.86 -0.03
CA PHE A 79 -6.80 5.50 -1.43
C PHE A 79 -8.00 5.97 -2.25
N GLY A 80 -7.79 6.92 -3.15
CA GLY A 80 -8.82 7.44 -4.05
C GLY A 80 -8.41 7.31 -5.50
N SER A 81 -9.39 7.10 -6.38
CA SER A 81 -9.24 7.18 -7.83
C SER A 81 -10.02 8.39 -8.33
N LEU A 82 -9.37 9.27 -9.09
CA LEU A 82 -10.05 10.37 -9.78
C LEU A 82 -10.57 9.82 -11.11
N SER A 83 -11.89 9.64 -11.19
CA SER A 83 -12.62 9.25 -12.41
C SER A 83 -12.72 10.41 -13.39
#